data_AF-A0A3D1Q858-F1
#
_entry.id   AF-A0A3D1Q858-F1
#
_cell.length_a   1.000
_cell.length_b   1.000
_cell.length_c   1.000
_cell.angle_alpha   90.00
_cell.angle_beta   90.00
_cell.angle_gamma   90.00
#
_symmetry.space_group_name_H-M   'P 1'
#
loop_
_entity.id
_entity.type
_entity.pdbx_description
1 polymer ?
#
loop_
_entity_poly.entity_id
_entity_poly.type
_entity_poly.pdbx_seq_one_letter_code
_entity_poly.pdbx_strand_id
1 'polypeptide(L)'
;MVEGIFQYYFLFDEDAPQFIGKMAPLLQNAGFRPFTDCDGGGLPHSLPFKQNFWQFSTGEGSCVWALAYSPAGSWQDSFQEIKSLEQQAGVDVDMILGQATVVIAPGHPWEDLLKHYEAAVGGKPGVEIPVKAGRLMRYALSPTNIFYVANPEVYDASSSVFWGQRLAQFEAQQLKAG
;
A
#
# COMPACT_ATOMS: atom_id res chain seq x y z
N MET A 1 -1.77 17.52 -9.45
CA MET A 1 -2.48 16.23 -9.47
C MET A 1 -2.59 15.74 -8.04
N VAL A 2 -3.54 14.86 -7.74
CA VAL A 2 -3.69 14.29 -6.39
C VAL A 2 -2.70 13.13 -6.28
N GLU A 3 -1.84 13.16 -5.26
CA GLU A 3 -1.05 11.99 -4.87
C GLU A 3 -1.96 10.98 -4.20
N GLY A 4 -1.53 9.73 -4.16
CA GLY A 4 -2.06 8.89 -3.11
C GLY A 4 -1.30 7.64 -2.88
N ILE A 5 -1.78 6.95 -1.87
CA ILE A 5 -1.00 5.99 -1.12
C ILE A 5 -1.74 4.68 -1.13
N PHE A 6 -0.98 3.62 -1.39
CA PHE A 6 -1.37 2.26 -1.05
C PHE A 6 -0.53 1.79 0.13
N GLN A 7 -1.19 1.22 1.12
CA GLN A 7 -0.53 0.55 2.23
C GLN A 7 -0.94 -0.92 2.20
N TYR A 8 0.03 -1.81 2.14
CA TYR A 8 -0.17 -3.26 2.21
C TYR A 8 0.33 -3.79 3.55
N TYR A 9 -0.46 -4.69 4.12
CA TYR A 9 -0.11 -5.52 5.27
C TYR A 9 -0.12 -6.96 4.81
N PHE A 10 1.03 -7.62 4.90
CA PHE A 10 1.16 -9.05 4.60
C PHE A 10 0.92 -9.83 5.89
N LEU A 11 -0.03 -10.76 5.85
CA LEU A 11 -0.50 -11.51 7.00
C LEU A 11 -0.55 -13.00 6.65
N PHE A 12 -0.40 -13.86 7.65
CA PHE A 12 -0.83 -15.26 7.50
C PHE A 12 -2.35 -15.33 7.41
N ASP A 13 -2.87 -16.32 6.67
CA ASP A 13 -4.32 -16.52 6.52
C ASP A 13 -5.01 -16.76 7.88
N GLU A 14 -4.32 -17.34 8.86
CA GLU A 14 -4.85 -17.60 10.20
C GLU A 14 -4.91 -16.36 11.09
N ASP A 15 -3.96 -15.41 10.92
CA ASP A 15 -3.90 -14.16 11.67
C ASP A 15 -4.81 -13.07 11.08
N ALA A 16 -5.10 -13.19 9.79
CA ALA A 16 -5.87 -12.20 9.05
C ALA A 16 -7.20 -11.85 9.74
N PRO A 17 -8.09 -12.80 10.09
CA PRO A 17 -9.39 -12.48 10.69
C PRO A 17 -9.28 -11.67 11.98
N GLN A 18 -8.29 -11.93 12.82
CA GLN A 18 -8.08 -11.20 14.07
C GLN A 18 -7.52 -9.80 13.82
N PHE A 19 -6.57 -9.65 12.89
CA PHE A 19 -6.13 -8.33 12.43
C PHE A 19 -7.34 -7.54 11.85
N ILE A 20 -8.24 -8.22 11.12
CA ILE A 20 -9.48 -7.62 10.56
C ILE A 20 -10.47 -7.15 11.59
N GLY A 21 -10.75 -8.00 12.57
CA GLY A 21 -11.62 -7.63 13.68
C GLY A 21 -11.15 -6.37 14.41
N LYS A 22 -9.83 -6.16 14.52
CA LYS A 22 -9.25 -4.99 15.21
C LYS A 22 -9.24 -3.73 14.34
N MET A 23 -8.78 -3.82 13.09
CA MET A 23 -8.53 -2.64 12.26
C MET A 23 -9.77 -2.08 11.56
N ALA A 24 -10.66 -2.94 11.07
CA ALA A 24 -11.78 -2.50 10.23
C ALA A 24 -12.71 -1.47 10.91
N PRO A 25 -13.11 -1.61 12.19
CA PRO A 25 -13.97 -0.63 12.85
C PRO A 25 -13.31 0.76 12.97
N LEU A 26 -12.01 0.80 13.26
CA LEU A 26 -11.26 2.06 13.40
C LEU A 26 -11.13 2.78 12.06
N LEU A 27 -10.81 2.03 11.00
CA LEU A 27 -10.75 2.55 9.64
C LEU A 27 -12.12 3.09 9.19
N GLN A 28 -13.20 2.37 9.47
CA GLN A 28 -14.57 2.81 9.15
C GLN A 28 -14.94 4.10 9.89
N ASN A 29 -14.58 4.23 11.17
CA ASN A 29 -14.78 5.46 11.93
C ASN A 29 -13.94 6.63 11.40
N ALA A 30 -12.77 6.35 10.83
CA ALA A 30 -11.91 7.32 10.14
C ALA A 30 -12.38 7.64 8.70
N GLY A 31 -13.51 7.08 8.26
CA GLY A 31 -14.12 7.37 6.95
C GLY A 31 -13.70 6.44 5.82
N PHE A 32 -12.82 5.46 6.07
CA PHE A 32 -12.50 4.44 5.09
C PHE A 32 -13.69 3.51 4.86
N ARG A 33 -13.87 3.10 3.61
CA ARG A 33 -14.94 2.17 3.27
C ARG A 33 -14.37 0.81 2.87
N PRO A 34 -15.01 -0.30 3.28
CA PRO A 34 -14.65 -1.59 2.73
C PRO A 34 -14.93 -1.56 1.23
N PHE A 35 -13.96 -2.01 0.46
CA PHE A 35 -14.08 -2.14 -0.97
C PHE A 35 -14.73 -3.51 -1.24
N THR A 36 -16.06 -3.54 -1.16
CA THR A 36 -16.90 -4.72 -1.43
C THR A 36 -17.47 -4.61 -2.84
N ASP A 37 -16.80 -5.21 -3.82
CA ASP A 37 -17.50 -5.72 -5.00
C ASP A 37 -17.44 -7.25 -4.94
N CYS A 38 -18.57 -7.86 -5.24
CA CYS A 38 -18.92 -9.25 -5.02
C CYS A 38 -17.88 -10.28 -5.52
N ASP A 39 -17.77 -11.40 -4.81
CA ASP A 39 -17.33 -12.70 -5.34
C ASP A 39 -16.13 -12.69 -6.30
N GLY A 40 -14.98 -12.18 -5.86
CA GLY A 40 -13.72 -12.30 -6.60
C GLY A 40 -13.59 -11.39 -7.83
N GLY A 41 -14.47 -10.39 -7.99
CA GLY A 41 -14.34 -9.34 -8.99
C GLY A 41 -13.34 -8.27 -8.57
N GLY A 42 -12.36 -7.98 -9.43
CA GLY A 42 -11.20 -7.11 -9.13
C GLY A 42 -11.51 -5.65 -8.79
N LEU A 43 -10.43 -4.89 -8.55
CA LEU A 43 -10.43 -3.45 -8.26
C LEU A 43 -11.34 -2.66 -9.25
N PRO A 44 -12.05 -1.62 -8.77
CA PRO A 44 -13.08 -0.96 -9.56
C PRO A 44 -12.44 -0.18 -10.70
N HIS A 45 -13.24 0.10 -11.73
CA HIS A 45 -12.84 1.02 -12.80
C HIS A 45 -12.63 2.48 -12.34
N SER A 46 -12.76 2.80 -11.05
CA SER A 46 -12.45 4.13 -10.54
C SER A 46 -11.78 4.07 -9.17
N LEU A 47 -10.46 4.27 -9.13
CA LEU A 47 -9.77 4.69 -7.91
C LEU A 47 -8.89 5.90 -8.18
N PRO A 48 -9.41 7.13 -8.08
CA PRO A 48 -8.58 8.26 -7.67
C PRO A 48 -8.59 8.28 -6.13
N PHE A 49 -7.66 7.55 -5.51
CA PHE A 49 -7.24 7.67 -4.10
C PHE A 49 -8.34 7.93 -3.05
N LYS A 50 -9.50 7.28 -3.18
CA LYS A 50 -10.55 7.35 -2.15
C LYS A 50 -10.18 6.43 -0.99
N GLN A 51 -10.42 6.88 0.24
CA GLN A 51 -10.21 6.11 1.47
C GLN A 51 -11.01 4.80 1.44
N ASN A 52 -10.35 3.71 1.09
CA ASN A 52 -10.94 2.38 0.97
C ASN A 52 -9.98 1.30 1.48
N PHE A 53 -10.52 0.12 1.78
CA PHE A 53 -9.72 -1.05 2.13
C PHE A 53 -10.29 -2.37 1.62
N TRP A 54 -9.43 -3.32 1.28
CA TRP A 54 -9.82 -4.68 0.86
C TRP A 54 -8.77 -5.70 1.27
N GLN A 55 -9.15 -6.98 1.17
CA GLN A 55 -8.25 -8.11 1.34
C GLN A 55 -8.19 -8.96 0.07
N PHE A 56 -7.06 -9.61 -0.18
CA PHE A 56 -6.92 -10.61 -1.22
C PHE A 56 -5.83 -11.63 -0.85
N SER A 57 -5.95 -12.86 -1.35
CA SER A 57 -4.90 -13.86 -1.16
C SER A 57 -3.73 -13.62 -2.13
N THR A 58 -2.51 -13.83 -1.62
CA THR A 58 -1.29 -13.90 -2.43
C THR A 58 -0.87 -15.34 -2.76
N GLY A 59 -1.65 -16.34 -2.32
CA GLY A 59 -1.40 -17.76 -2.47
C GLY A 59 -0.64 -18.39 -1.28
N GLU A 60 -0.82 -19.70 -1.09
CA GLU A 60 -0.15 -20.54 -0.06
C GLU A 60 -0.16 -19.93 1.36
N GLY A 61 -1.32 -19.83 2.00
CA GLY A 61 -1.41 -19.48 3.43
C GLY A 61 -1.14 -18.00 3.75
N SER A 62 -1.10 -17.12 2.74
CA SER A 62 -0.86 -15.69 2.93
C SER A 62 -1.92 -14.82 2.26
N CYS A 63 -2.25 -13.75 2.94
CA CYS A 63 -3.16 -12.73 2.47
C CYS A 63 -2.53 -11.34 2.60
N VAL A 64 -3.06 -10.43 1.80
CA VAL A 64 -2.74 -9.01 1.88
C VAL A 64 -3.99 -8.26 2.25
N TRP A 65 -3.87 -7.42 3.26
CA TRP A 65 -4.79 -6.31 3.44
C TRP A 65 -4.22 -5.06 2.79
N ALA A 66 -4.99 -4.45 1.91
CA ALA A 66 -4.64 -3.21 1.26
C ALA A 66 -5.54 -2.04 1.71
N LEU A 67 -4.91 -0.88 1.93
CA LEU A 67 -5.57 0.41 2.10
C LEU A 67 -5.23 1.27 0.88
N ALA A 68 -6.19 2.06 0.41
CA ALA A 68 -5.97 3.14 -0.55
C ALA A 68 -6.49 4.46 0.03
N TYR A 69 -5.75 5.54 -0.10
CA TYR A 69 -6.18 6.87 0.34
C TYR A 69 -5.41 8.00 -0.35
N SER A 70 -6.01 9.20 -0.37
CA SER A 70 -5.33 10.45 -0.72
C SER A 70 -4.88 11.12 0.57
N PRO A 71 -3.66 11.69 0.63
CA PRO A 71 -3.33 12.58 1.72
C PRO A 71 -4.20 13.84 1.64
N ALA A 72 -4.88 14.18 2.73
CA ALA A 72 -5.60 15.45 2.86
C ALA A 72 -4.65 16.63 3.16
N GLY A 73 -3.40 16.34 3.53
CA GLY A 73 -2.33 17.28 3.87
C GLY A 73 -0.98 16.75 3.39
N SER A 74 0.04 16.80 4.25
CA SER A 74 1.32 16.15 3.91
C SER A 74 1.17 14.62 3.95
N TRP A 75 1.95 13.92 3.13
CA TRP A 75 1.95 12.45 3.17
C TRP A 75 2.37 11.91 4.54
N GLN A 76 3.20 12.66 5.27
CA GLN A 76 3.62 12.34 6.63
C GLN A 76 2.43 12.33 7.59
N ASP A 77 1.54 13.31 7.48
CA ASP A 77 0.34 13.39 8.34
C ASP A 77 -0.54 12.16 8.14
N SER A 78 -0.71 11.73 6.90
CA SER A 78 -1.51 10.55 6.59
C SER A 78 -0.86 9.25 7.10
N PHE A 79 0.47 9.12 7.08
CA PHE A 79 1.11 7.97 7.73
C PHE A 79 1.02 8.03 9.25
N GLN A 80 1.10 9.21 9.86
CA GLN A 80 0.90 9.34 11.31
C GLN A 80 -0.53 8.97 11.71
N GLU A 81 -1.52 9.33 10.89
CA GLU A 81 -2.92 8.93 11.09
C GLU A 81 -3.06 7.39 11.07
N ILE A 82 -2.55 6.72 10.03
CA ILE A 82 -2.60 5.26 9.93
C ILE A 82 -1.88 4.61 11.12
N LYS A 83 -0.68 5.08 11.46
CA LYS A 83 0.08 4.55 12.60
C LYS A 83 -0.66 4.74 13.94
N SER A 84 -1.37 5.86 14.10
CA SER A 84 -2.21 6.10 15.26
C SER A 84 -3.38 5.12 15.33
N LEU A 85 -4.02 4.82 14.20
CA LEU A 85 -5.10 3.83 14.12
C LEU A 85 -4.59 2.42 14.45
N GLU A 86 -3.42 2.03 13.92
CA GLU A 86 -2.76 0.75 14.25
C GLU A 86 -2.49 0.61 15.76
N GLN A 87 -1.97 1.66 16.38
CA GLN A 87 -1.69 1.69 17.82
C GLN A 87 -2.98 1.58 18.64
N GLN A 88 -4.02 2.33 18.26
CA GLN A 88 -5.33 2.26 18.93
C GLN A 88 -6.00 0.90 18.79
N ALA A 89 -5.79 0.21 17.66
CA ALA A 89 -6.29 -1.14 17.42
C ALA A 89 -5.65 -2.19 18.34
N GLY A 90 -4.50 -1.89 18.95
CA GLY A 90 -3.72 -2.85 19.71
C GLY A 90 -3.35 -4.07 18.85
N VAL A 91 -3.03 -3.83 17.58
CA VAL A 91 -2.50 -4.87 16.69
C VAL A 91 -1.15 -5.31 17.20
N ASP A 92 -0.97 -6.61 17.31
CA ASP A 92 0.32 -7.19 17.62
C ASP A 92 1.16 -7.21 16.34
N VAL A 93 2.38 -6.67 16.43
CA VAL A 93 3.30 -6.56 15.28
C VAL A 93 3.68 -7.94 14.77
N ASP A 94 3.65 -8.96 15.63
CA ASP A 94 3.98 -10.34 15.27
C ASP A 94 2.94 -10.95 14.31
N MET A 95 1.73 -10.36 14.20
CA MET A 95 0.71 -10.77 13.23
C MET A 95 1.01 -10.28 11.81
N ILE A 96 1.95 -9.34 11.66
CA ILE A 96 2.30 -8.71 10.39
C ILE A 96 3.62 -9.29 9.90
N LEU A 97 3.56 -10.05 8.82
CA LEU A 97 4.75 -10.61 8.15
C LEU A 97 5.59 -9.52 7.49
N GLY A 98 4.92 -8.49 7.01
CA GLY A 98 5.57 -7.34 6.44
C GLY A 98 4.59 -6.26 6.03
N GLN A 99 5.14 -5.14 5.63
CA GLN A 99 4.43 -3.97 5.17
C GLN A 99 5.07 -3.44 3.90
N ALA A 100 4.24 -2.92 3.01
CA ALA A 100 4.73 -2.16 1.88
C ALA A 100 3.88 -0.91 1.66
N THR A 101 4.56 0.20 1.49
CA THR A 101 3.97 1.50 1.23
C THR A 101 4.27 1.90 -0.20
N VAL A 102 3.27 2.32 -0.97
CA VAL A 102 3.43 2.83 -2.32
C VAL A 102 2.89 4.24 -2.37
N VAL A 103 3.75 5.20 -2.71
CA VAL A 103 3.31 6.55 -3.02
C VAL A 103 3.23 6.72 -4.54
N ILE A 104 2.05 7.07 -5.02
CA ILE A 104 1.77 7.29 -6.44
C ILE A 104 1.57 8.79 -6.65
N ALA A 105 2.49 9.39 -7.41
CA ALA A 105 2.52 10.84 -7.62
C ALA A 105 2.66 11.15 -9.13
N PRO A 106 1.58 11.02 -9.92
CA PRO A 106 1.65 11.21 -11.37
C PRO A 106 1.91 12.67 -11.74
N GLY A 107 2.72 12.88 -12.78
CA GLY A 107 2.94 14.18 -13.42
C GLY A 107 3.88 15.12 -12.68
N HIS A 108 4.58 14.64 -11.66
CA HIS A 108 5.72 15.32 -11.06
C HIS A 108 7.02 14.92 -11.78
N PRO A 109 8.01 15.81 -11.88
CA PRO A 109 9.34 15.43 -12.35
C PRO A 109 9.93 14.34 -11.45
N TRP A 110 10.54 13.31 -12.05
CA TRP A 110 10.98 12.13 -11.32
C TRP A 110 12.03 12.44 -10.27
N GLU A 111 13.02 13.26 -10.62
CA GLU A 111 14.12 13.63 -9.75
C GLU A 111 13.64 14.44 -8.54
N ASP A 112 12.58 15.24 -8.72
CA ASP A 112 11.97 16.01 -7.64
C ASP A 112 11.17 15.11 -6.70
N LEU A 113 10.48 14.09 -7.23
CA LEU A 113 9.81 13.08 -6.41
C LEU A 113 10.81 12.30 -5.54
N LEU A 114 11.93 11.86 -6.12
CA LEU A 114 12.94 11.12 -5.37
C LEU A 114 13.51 11.95 -4.22
N LYS A 115 13.78 13.24 -4.46
CA LYS A 115 14.20 14.18 -3.40
C LYS A 115 13.10 14.39 -2.36
N HIS A 116 11.84 14.51 -2.79
CA HIS A 116 10.72 14.73 -1.89
C HIS A 116 10.55 13.59 -0.87
N TYR A 117 10.75 12.35 -1.29
CA TYR A 117 10.66 11.16 -0.41
C TYR A 117 12.00 10.67 0.13
N GLU A 118 13.11 11.39 -0.09
CA GLU A 118 14.45 10.99 0.37
C GLU A 118 14.48 10.80 1.91
N ALA A 119 13.82 11.69 2.64
CA ALA A 119 13.68 11.59 4.09
C ALA A 119 12.87 10.37 4.52
N ALA A 120 11.87 9.96 3.74
CA ALA A 120 11.04 8.78 4.03
C ALA A 120 11.87 7.48 3.96
N VAL A 121 12.80 7.44 3.01
CA VAL A 121 13.63 6.26 2.75
C VAL A 121 14.96 6.28 3.51
N GLY A 122 15.26 7.33 4.27
CA GLY A 122 16.44 7.43 5.13
C GLY A 122 17.77 7.26 4.37
N GLY A 123 17.82 7.72 3.12
CA GLY A 123 19.01 7.57 2.25
C GLY A 123 19.33 6.14 1.82
N LYS A 124 18.39 5.19 2.00
CA LYS A 124 18.55 3.81 1.52
C LYS A 124 18.67 3.80 -0.02
N PRO A 125 19.50 2.92 -0.61
CA PRO A 125 19.59 2.80 -2.05
C PRO A 125 18.26 2.28 -2.61
N GLY A 126 17.79 2.93 -3.67
CA GLY A 126 16.62 2.49 -4.43
C GLY A 126 17.00 1.55 -5.57
N VAL A 127 16.11 0.62 -5.89
CA VAL A 127 16.18 -0.22 -7.09
C VAL A 127 15.02 0.14 -7.99
N GLU A 128 15.32 0.59 -9.21
CA GLU A 128 14.29 0.88 -10.21
C GLU A 128 13.74 -0.43 -10.76
N ILE A 129 12.42 -0.61 -10.62
CA ILE A 129 11.71 -1.80 -11.10
C ILE A 129 11.14 -1.47 -12.47
N PRO A 130 11.44 -2.27 -13.52
CA PRO A 130 10.91 -2.03 -14.84
C PRO A 130 9.38 -2.17 -14.83
N VAL A 131 8.69 -1.12 -15.28
CA VAL A 131 7.24 -1.10 -15.48
C VAL A 131 6.91 -0.70 -16.91
N LYS A 132 5.72 -1.10 -17.39
CA LYS A 132 5.32 -0.89 -18.78
C LYS A 132 5.12 0.59 -19.15
N ALA A 133 4.69 1.41 -18.19
CA ALA A 133 4.43 2.83 -18.39
C ALA A 133 4.73 3.60 -17.09
N GLY A 134 5.51 4.68 -17.18
CA GLY A 134 5.99 5.43 -16.02
C GLY A 134 7.21 4.81 -15.34
N ARG A 135 7.41 5.16 -14.07
CA ARG A 135 8.60 4.76 -13.28
C ARG A 135 8.21 4.25 -11.90
N LEU A 136 8.99 3.30 -11.39
CA LEU A 136 8.80 2.70 -10.08
C LEU A 136 10.15 2.47 -9.41
N MET A 137 10.34 3.06 -8.24
CA MET A 137 11.53 2.86 -7.40
C MET A 137 11.14 2.09 -6.15
N ARG A 138 11.88 1.03 -5.83
CA ARG A 138 11.72 0.21 -4.63
C ARG A 138 12.84 0.50 -3.64
N TYR A 139 12.49 0.70 -2.37
CA TYR A 139 13.41 0.89 -1.26
C TYR A 139 13.12 -0.15 -0.18
N ALA A 140 14.10 -0.96 0.17
CA ALA A 140 14.00 -1.84 1.33
C ALA A 140 14.41 -1.07 2.59
N LEU A 141 13.43 -0.65 3.39
CA LEU A 141 13.68 0.07 4.64
C LEU A 141 14.17 -0.90 5.72
N SER A 142 13.56 -2.09 5.76
CA SER A 142 13.97 -3.25 6.55
C SER A 142 13.63 -4.55 5.77
N PRO A 143 13.96 -5.75 6.28
CA PRO A 143 13.56 -7.01 5.64
C PRO A 143 12.04 -7.17 5.45
N THR A 144 11.25 -6.54 6.32
CA THR A 144 9.78 -6.66 6.35
C THR A 144 9.07 -5.34 6.06
N ASN A 145 9.78 -4.27 5.69
CA ASN A 145 9.19 -2.97 5.41
C ASN A 145 9.77 -2.37 4.12
N ILE A 146 8.91 -2.22 3.12
CA ILE A 146 9.27 -1.77 1.78
C ILE A 146 8.56 -0.47 1.45
N PHE A 147 9.28 0.45 0.82
CA PHE A 147 8.73 1.71 0.36
C PHE A 147 8.91 1.85 -1.15
N TYR A 148 7.85 2.26 -1.83
CA TYR A 148 7.81 2.46 -3.26
C TYR A 148 7.47 3.90 -3.60
N VAL A 149 8.22 4.46 -4.55
CA VAL A 149 7.86 5.72 -5.22
C VAL A 149 7.45 5.39 -6.65
N ALA A 150 6.23 5.73 -7.02
CA ALA A 150 5.66 5.47 -8.33
C ALA A 150 5.27 6.78 -9.03
N ASN A 151 5.70 6.92 -10.28
CA ASN A 151 5.29 8.01 -11.16
C ASN A 151 4.72 7.41 -12.45
N PRO A 152 3.46 6.93 -12.44
CA PRO A 152 2.82 6.40 -13.63
C PRO A 152 2.56 7.53 -14.63
N GLU A 153 2.69 7.22 -15.93
CA GLU A 153 2.34 8.16 -17.01
C GLU A 153 0.85 8.52 -17.00
N VAL A 154 0.01 7.53 -16.69
CA VAL A 154 -1.44 7.68 -16.53
C VAL A 154 -1.84 6.87 -15.31
N TYR A 155 -2.65 7.48 -14.43
CA TYR A 155 -3.31 6.76 -13.35
C TYR A 155 -4.80 6.68 -13.64
N ASP A 156 -5.18 5.58 -14.29
CA ASP A 156 -6.55 5.26 -14.68
C ASP A 156 -7.03 3.94 -14.05
N ALA A 157 -8.30 3.63 -14.28
CA ALA A 157 -8.95 2.35 -14.02
C ALA A 157 -8.04 1.14 -14.35
N SER A 158 -7.44 1.17 -15.54
CA SER A 158 -6.67 0.08 -16.13
C SER A 158 -5.39 -0.20 -15.36
N SER A 159 -4.73 0.85 -14.85
CA SER A 159 -3.52 0.75 -14.05
C SER A 159 -3.79 0.44 -12.57
N SER A 160 -5.00 0.68 -12.07
CA SER A 160 -5.35 0.51 -10.65
C SER A 160 -5.14 -0.92 -10.14
N VAL A 161 -5.35 -1.94 -10.99
CA VAL A 161 -5.14 -3.35 -10.65
C VAL A 161 -3.66 -3.65 -10.38
N PHE A 162 -2.76 -3.03 -11.15
CA PHE A 162 -1.34 -3.23 -10.93
C PHE A 162 -0.92 -2.70 -9.57
N TRP A 163 -1.29 -1.45 -9.29
CA TRP A 163 -0.96 -0.80 -8.03
C TRP A 163 -1.69 -1.45 -6.86
N GLY A 164 -3.02 -1.55 -6.86
CA GLY A 164 -3.77 -2.06 -5.72
C GLY A 164 -3.59 -3.56 -5.42
N GLN A 165 -3.07 -4.37 -6.35
CA GLN A 165 -3.00 -5.81 -6.14
C GLN A 165 -1.73 -6.48 -6.67
N ARG A 166 -1.36 -6.29 -7.95
CA ARG A 166 -0.26 -7.06 -8.56
C ARG A 166 1.10 -6.73 -7.95
N LEU A 167 1.35 -5.47 -7.60
CA LEU A 167 2.61 -5.08 -6.96
C LEU A 167 2.78 -5.75 -5.60
N ALA A 168 1.71 -5.83 -4.80
CA ALA A 168 1.73 -6.56 -3.53
C ALA A 168 1.96 -8.07 -3.75
N GLN A 169 1.34 -8.68 -4.77
CA GLN A 169 1.60 -10.09 -5.12
C GLN A 169 3.08 -10.34 -5.48
N PHE A 170 3.70 -9.42 -6.23
CA PHE A 170 5.13 -9.48 -6.53
C PHE A 170 5.97 -9.40 -5.25
N GLU A 171 5.65 -8.48 -4.35
CA GLU A 171 6.38 -8.33 -3.08
C GLU A 171 6.22 -9.55 -2.16
N ALA A 172 5.02 -10.13 -2.07
CA ALA A 172 4.77 -11.33 -1.29
C ALA A 172 5.66 -12.52 -1.72
N GLN A 173 5.97 -12.62 -3.02
CA GLN A 173 6.89 -13.64 -3.53
C GLN A 173 8.34 -13.40 -3.08
N GLN A 174 8.75 -12.14 -2.98
CA GLN A 174 10.09 -11.77 -2.50
C GLN A 174 10.24 -12.04 -1.00
N LEU A 175 9.19 -11.78 -0.20
CA LEU A 175 9.19 -12.05 1.24
C LEU A 175 9.30 -13.55 1.57
N LYS A 176 8.79 -14.44 0.70
CA LYS A 176 8.90 -15.89 0.86
C LYS A 176 10.29 -16.46 0.54
N ALA A 177 11.11 -15.71 -0.19
CA ALA A 177 12.40 -16.18 -0.71
C ALA A 177 13.61 -15.78 0.18
N GLY A 178 13.37 -15.01 1.25
CA GLY A 178 14.38 -14.60 2.23
C GLY A 178 14.31 -15.42 3.50
#